data_AF-A0A194PSG2-F1
#
_entry.id   AF-A0A194PSG2-F1
#
_cell.length_a   1.000
_cell.length_b   1.000
_cell.length_c   1.000
_cell.angle_alpha   90.00
_cell.angle_beta   90.00
_cell.angle_gamma   90.00
#
_symmetry.space_group_name_H-M   'P 1'
#
loop_
_entity.id
_entity.type
_entity.pdbx_description
1 polymer ?
#
loop_
_entity_poly.entity_id
_entity_poly.type
_entity_poly.pdbx_seq_one_letter_code
_entity_poly.pdbx_strand_id
1 'polypeptide(L)'
;MYRAAFRRSFNDRRVPARRSRTSSPTHAAGTRDPNVTSLVIPCQKYPSFPQRLLVALSVLVILVTFVMPAETRSIEHKRRHQRRQPEAMAQLTKDMRATRHPSVELYKNATRKIMRKLKNTRRFFNQERKELNESKDYRDGMPDWLPAVNFVDIHFHDYKSSRKVGSSIWEKKAPTLLLSSDSAISWAKLLHNGDGAPEDDFAYQMPRLYKSLKEYYVLFQKLRDVEVDFPDDPFSIYKNARQKLINASLQRLYSSIAEVTESMTAVNMDIPNFDISKMKLENFPMKVDATQCLKNDYIVFRGYGNLLNNWYYEFRCPRSKKVNKRCAAYEEKLQEKKDSRRPKNKMS
;
A
#
# COMPACT_ATOMS: atom_id res chain seq x y z
N MET A 1 -31.47 -18.45 42.53
CA MET A 1 -31.64 -18.59 41.07
C MET A 1 -30.51 -17.82 40.36
N TYR A 2 -29.66 -18.60 39.68
CA TYR A 2 -28.47 -18.31 38.84
C TYR A 2 -28.46 -16.98 38.05
N ARG A 3 -27.37 -16.30 37.67
CA ARG A 3 -25.89 -16.49 37.72
C ARG A 3 -25.24 -15.14 37.36
N ALA A 4 -24.29 -14.65 38.15
CA ALA A 4 -22.84 -14.61 37.87
C ALA A 4 -22.25 -13.32 37.24
N ALA A 5 -21.63 -12.57 38.15
CA ALA A 5 -20.40 -11.79 38.05
C ALA A 5 -19.47 -12.10 36.85
N PHE A 6 -19.03 -11.03 36.18
CA PHE A 6 -17.85 -11.02 35.32
C PHE A 6 -16.76 -10.15 35.97
N ARG A 7 -16.06 -10.69 36.97
CA ARG A 7 -14.74 -10.20 37.38
C ARG A 7 -13.72 -10.68 36.33
N ARG A 8 -13.19 -9.77 35.51
CA ARG A 8 -11.95 -10.04 34.77
C ARG A 8 -10.76 -9.54 35.59
N SER A 9 -10.07 -10.52 36.16
CA SER A 9 -8.73 -10.41 36.73
C SER A 9 -7.76 -9.91 35.66
N PHE A 10 -7.26 -8.69 35.81
CA PHE A 10 -6.09 -8.22 35.08
C PHE A 10 -4.85 -8.85 35.71
N ASN A 11 -4.29 -9.85 35.02
CA ASN A 11 -3.01 -10.42 35.41
C ASN A 11 -1.90 -9.43 35.06
N ASP A 12 -1.33 -8.92 36.14
CA ASP A 12 -0.11 -8.14 36.29
C ASP A 12 1.05 -8.77 35.51
N ARG A 13 1.37 -8.23 34.33
CA ARG A 13 2.64 -8.51 33.64
C ARG A 13 3.63 -7.43 34.01
N ARG A 14 4.39 -7.71 35.07
CA ARG A 14 5.65 -7.06 35.41
C ARG A 14 6.55 -6.99 34.18
N VAL A 15 6.78 -5.79 33.69
CA VAL A 15 7.86 -5.47 32.76
C VAL A 15 9.16 -5.43 33.57
N PRO A 16 10.22 -6.18 33.21
CA PRO A 16 11.50 -6.03 33.89
C PRO A 16 12.09 -4.65 33.59
N ALA A 17 12.36 -3.91 34.68
CA ALA A 17 13.02 -2.63 34.68
C ALA A 17 14.34 -2.68 33.91
N ARG A 18 14.43 -1.87 32.85
CA ARG A 18 15.67 -1.67 32.11
C ARG A 18 16.57 -0.79 32.96
N ARG A 19 17.60 -1.40 33.57
CA ARG A 19 18.69 -0.74 34.29
C ARG A 19 19.22 0.45 33.48
N SER A 20 18.94 1.66 33.96
CA SER A 20 19.67 2.88 33.66
C SER A 20 21.08 2.74 34.23
N ARG A 21 22.06 2.61 33.34
CA ARG A 21 23.48 2.64 33.69
C ARG A 21 23.84 4.11 33.95
N THR A 22 23.96 4.46 35.22
CA THR A 22 24.66 5.65 35.69
C THR A 22 26.14 5.47 35.39
N SER A 23 26.66 6.26 34.46
CA SER A 23 28.09 6.54 34.35
C SER A 23 28.26 8.05 34.49
N SER A 24 28.64 8.46 35.70
CA SER A 24 29.26 9.75 35.96
C SER A 24 30.55 9.88 35.16
N PRO A 25 30.88 11.08 34.69
CA PRO A 25 32.23 11.56 34.88
C PRO A 25 32.23 12.94 35.54
N THR A 26 32.87 12.94 36.71
CA THR A 26 33.92 13.87 37.14
C THR A 26 33.90 15.30 36.61
N HIS A 27 33.79 16.20 37.58
CA HIS A 27 34.12 17.62 37.56
C HIS A 27 35.33 17.98 36.68
N ALA A 28 35.14 18.98 35.82
CA ALA A 28 36.18 19.94 35.48
C ALA A 28 35.55 21.34 35.60
N ALA A 29 35.96 22.06 36.64
CA ALA A 29 35.64 23.46 36.84
C ALA A 29 36.29 24.27 35.71
N GLY A 30 35.46 25.00 34.95
CA GLY A 30 35.88 25.95 33.94
C GLY A 30 35.05 27.21 34.09
N THR A 31 35.60 28.18 34.80
CA THR A 31 35.18 29.58 34.81
C THR A 31 34.95 30.07 33.39
N ARG A 32 33.73 30.57 33.10
CA ARG A 32 33.42 31.32 31.88
C ARG A 32 32.72 32.62 32.24
N ASP A 33 33.29 33.67 31.67
CA ASP A 33 32.97 35.07 31.82
C ASP A 33 31.52 35.41 31.43
N PRO A 34 30.89 36.41 32.08
CA PRO A 34 29.65 36.99 31.61
C PRO A 34 29.97 38.11 30.62
N ASN A 35 30.11 37.78 29.34
CA ASN A 35 30.02 38.77 28.27
C ASN A 35 29.60 38.11 26.96
N VAL A 36 28.31 37.77 26.88
CA VAL A 36 27.64 37.59 25.58
C VAL A 36 26.87 38.87 25.32
N THR A 37 27.54 39.82 24.68
CA THR A 37 26.91 40.92 23.96
C THR A 37 25.97 40.29 22.94
N SER A 38 24.68 40.35 23.24
CA SER A 38 23.59 40.10 22.31
C SER A 38 23.78 41.00 21.10
N LEU A 39 24.25 40.41 19.99
CA LEU A 39 24.33 41.05 18.70
C LEU A 39 22.90 41.24 18.18
N VAL A 40 22.27 42.33 18.60
CA VAL A 40 21.03 42.83 18.02
C VAL A 40 21.38 43.19 16.59
N ILE A 41 21.03 42.33 15.64
CA ILE A 41 21.08 42.66 14.22
C ILE A 41 19.95 43.67 14.00
N PRO A 42 20.24 44.97 13.75
CA PRO A 42 19.18 45.88 13.37
C PRO A 42 18.58 45.37 12.07
N CYS A 43 17.26 45.18 12.04
CA CYS A 43 16.52 45.02 10.80
C CYS A 43 16.69 46.32 9.99
N GLN A 44 17.76 46.39 9.20
CA GLN A 44 17.90 47.38 8.15
C GLN A 44 16.75 47.16 7.19
N LYS A 45 15.82 48.12 7.16
CA LYS A 45 14.83 48.26 6.09
C LYS A 45 15.59 48.44 4.79
N TYR A 46 15.81 47.35 4.07
CA TYR A 46 16.24 47.45 2.68
C TYR A 46 15.13 48.18 1.91
N PRO A 47 15.48 49.15 1.05
CA PRO A 47 14.51 49.81 0.20
C PRO A 47 13.75 48.73 -0.55
N SER A 48 12.42 48.76 -0.41
CA SER A 48 11.45 47.82 -0.95
C SER A 48 11.83 47.39 -2.36
N PHE A 49 12.36 46.17 -2.48
CA PHE A 49 12.68 45.58 -3.77
C PHE A 49 11.39 45.54 -4.60
N PRO A 50 11.38 46.09 -5.83
CA PRO A 50 10.14 46.24 -6.58
C PRO A 50 9.53 44.87 -6.81
N GLN A 51 8.38 44.62 -6.19
CA GLN A 51 7.66 43.34 -6.19
C GLN A 51 7.40 42.81 -7.62
N ARG A 52 7.28 43.74 -8.58
CA ARG A 52 7.15 43.46 -10.01
C ARG A 52 8.39 42.79 -10.63
N LEU A 53 9.59 43.13 -10.17
CA LEU A 53 10.85 42.54 -10.65
C LEU A 53 11.00 41.07 -10.18
N LEU A 54 10.61 40.80 -8.94
CA LEU A 54 10.60 39.43 -8.39
C LEU A 54 9.64 38.51 -9.16
N VAL A 55 8.44 39.02 -9.47
CA VAL A 55 7.48 38.28 -10.29
C VAL A 55 8.04 38.04 -11.69
N ALA A 56 8.62 39.05 -12.34
CA ALA A 56 9.22 38.90 -13.67
C ALA A 56 10.37 37.87 -13.69
N LEU A 57 11.28 37.91 -12.71
CA LEU A 57 12.36 36.93 -12.58
C LEU A 57 11.84 35.51 -12.34
N SER A 58 10.79 35.36 -11.53
CA SER A 58 10.19 34.04 -11.29
C SER A 58 9.57 33.44 -12.55
N VAL A 59 8.89 34.25 -13.37
CA VAL A 59 8.32 33.81 -14.65
C VAL A 59 9.42 33.47 -15.66
N LEU A 60 10.50 34.25 -15.71
CA LEU A 60 11.64 33.98 -16.59
C LEU A 60 12.30 32.64 -16.27
N VAL A 61 12.51 32.33 -14.98
CA VAL A 61 13.10 31.04 -14.56
C VAL A 61 12.18 29.87 -14.93
N ILE A 62 10.86 30.03 -14.81
CA ILE A 62 9.89 29.01 -15.24
C ILE A 62 9.98 28.84 -16.77
N LEU A 63 9.98 29.91 -17.55
CA LEU A 63 10.08 29.79 -19.01
C LEU A 63 11.39 29.13 -19.46
N VAL A 64 12.53 29.50 -18.88
CA VAL A 64 13.83 28.88 -19.20
C VAL A 64 13.85 27.38 -18.84
N THR A 65 13.25 26.99 -17.71
CA THR A 65 13.22 25.59 -17.28
C THR A 65 12.23 24.73 -18.06
N PHE A 66 11.14 25.30 -18.57
CA PHE A 66 10.14 24.57 -19.36
C PHE A 66 10.43 24.55 -20.86
N VAL A 67 11.16 25.54 -21.39
CA VAL A 67 11.44 25.67 -22.84
C VAL A 67 12.78 25.04 -23.25
N MET A 68 13.73 24.83 -22.33
CA MET A 68 14.96 24.08 -22.65
C MET A 68 14.66 22.57 -22.77
N PRO A 69 14.73 21.97 -23.98
CA PRO A 69 14.46 20.55 -24.14
C PRO A 69 15.56 19.73 -23.46
N ALA A 70 15.15 18.76 -22.65
CA ALA A 70 16.01 17.85 -21.89
C ALA A 70 16.77 16.81 -22.75
N GLU A 71 17.13 17.16 -23.99
CA GLU A 71 17.66 16.22 -24.98
C GLU A 71 19.19 16.05 -24.94
N THR A 72 19.92 16.86 -24.16
CA THR A 72 21.40 16.82 -24.17
C THR A 72 22.03 15.95 -23.07
N ARG A 73 21.27 15.32 -22.17
CA ARG A 73 21.84 14.52 -21.06
C ARG A 73 21.66 13.00 -21.15
N SER A 74 20.96 12.45 -22.15
CA SER A 74 20.72 11.00 -22.23
C SER A 74 21.58 10.23 -23.25
N ILE A 75 22.40 10.91 -24.05
CA ILE A 75 23.13 10.26 -25.15
C ILE A 75 24.46 9.64 -24.67
N GLU A 76 25.12 10.21 -23.65
CA GLU A 76 26.45 9.77 -23.20
C GLU A 76 26.42 8.40 -22.47
N HIS A 77 25.39 8.16 -21.65
CA HIS A 77 25.32 6.94 -20.83
C HIS A 77 24.94 5.68 -21.62
N LYS A 78 24.44 5.83 -22.85
CA LYS A 78 24.04 4.69 -23.71
C LYS A 78 25.23 4.09 -24.49
N ARG A 79 26.28 4.88 -24.77
CA ARG A 79 27.44 4.43 -25.56
C ARG A 79 28.40 3.48 -24.82
N ARG A 80 28.46 3.52 -23.48
CA ARG A 80 29.43 2.71 -22.72
C ARG A 80 29.01 1.25 -22.48
N HIS A 81 27.73 0.91 -22.63
CA HIS A 81 27.26 -0.47 -22.43
C HIS A 81 27.21 -1.32 -23.70
N GLN A 82 27.46 -0.74 -24.88
CA GLN A 82 27.31 -1.45 -26.15
C GLN A 82 28.59 -2.14 -26.64
N ARG A 83 29.76 -1.86 -26.05
CA ARG A 83 31.06 -2.32 -26.58
C ARG A 83 31.61 -3.62 -25.98
N ARG A 84 30.83 -4.36 -25.18
CA ARG A 84 31.27 -5.61 -24.52
C ARG A 84 30.17 -6.68 -24.43
N GLN A 85 29.52 -7.00 -25.54
CA GLN A 85 28.67 -8.19 -25.65
C GLN A 85 29.18 -9.03 -26.83
N PRO A 86 29.75 -10.22 -26.62
CA PRO A 86 30.05 -11.15 -27.70
C PRO A 86 28.74 -11.65 -28.31
N GLU A 87 28.46 -11.25 -29.54
CA GLU A 87 27.19 -11.46 -30.26
C GLU A 87 26.81 -12.94 -30.46
N ALA A 88 27.78 -13.85 -30.38
CA ALA A 88 27.57 -15.29 -30.58
C ALA A 88 26.84 -16.01 -29.42
N MET A 89 26.86 -15.48 -28.19
CA MET A 89 26.16 -16.08 -27.04
C MET A 89 24.72 -15.56 -26.85
N ALA A 90 24.36 -14.46 -27.51
CA ALA A 90 23.05 -13.84 -27.39
C ALA A 90 21.96 -14.55 -28.22
N GLN A 91 22.32 -15.26 -29.29
CA GLN A 91 21.37 -15.99 -30.13
C GLN A 91 20.86 -17.27 -29.43
N LEU A 92 21.71 -18.02 -28.74
CA LEU A 92 21.33 -19.29 -28.10
C LEU A 92 20.31 -19.12 -26.95
N THR A 93 20.32 -17.97 -26.26
CA THR A 93 19.34 -17.69 -25.19
C THR A 93 18.05 -17.04 -25.69
N LYS A 94 18.02 -16.56 -26.94
CA LYS A 94 16.84 -15.95 -27.56
C LYS A 94 15.83 -17.02 -27.99
N ASP A 95 16.32 -18.14 -28.50
CA ASP A 95 15.46 -19.25 -28.97
C ASP A 95 14.85 -20.06 -27.82
N MET A 96 15.52 -20.17 -26.67
CA MET A 96 14.94 -20.78 -25.47
C MET A 96 13.86 -19.93 -24.77
N ARG A 97 13.71 -18.64 -25.13
CA ARG A 97 12.61 -17.79 -24.63
C ARG A 97 11.34 -17.89 -25.47
N ALA A 98 11.43 -18.41 -26.69
CA ALA A 98 10.32 -18.46 -27.63
C ALA A 98 9.21 -19.48 -27.25
N THR A 99 9.47 -20.39 -26.31
CA THR A 99 8.51 -21.40 -25.83
C THR A 99 7.68 -20.96 -24.61
N ARG A 100 7.73 -19.69 -24.20
CA ARG A 100 6.81 -19.19 -23.18
C ARG A 100 5.48 -18.83 -23.82
N HIS A 101 4.41 -19.49 -23.37
CA HIS A 101 3.06 -19.19 -23.81
C HIS A 101 2.77 -17.69 -23.65
N PRO A 102 2.37 -16.97 -24.72
CA PRO A 102 2.16 -15.51 -24.69
C PRO A 102 1.26 -15.03 -23.55
N SER A 103 0.27 -15.84 -23.14
CA SER A 103 -0.65 -15.50 -22.05
C SER A 103 0.05 -15.29 -20.70
N VAL A 104 1.06 -16.10 -20.36
CA VAL A 104 1.70 -16.06 -19.03
C VAL A 104 2.47 -14.74 -18.82
N GLU A 105 3.10 -14.22 -19.88
CA GLU A 105 3.80 -12.95 -19.79
C GLU A 105 2.83 -11.76 -19.71
N LEU A 106 1.62 -11.85 -20.30
CA LEU A 106 0.57 -10.84 -20.13
C LEU A 106 0.17 -10.70 -18.65
N TYR A 107 -0.14 -11.81 -17.97
CA TYR A 107 -0.48 -11.80 -16.54
C TYR A 107 0.65 -11.25 -15.66
N LYS A 108 1.90 -11.63 -15.95
CA LYS A 108 3.07 -11.09 -15.22
C LYS A 108 3.26 -9.59 -15.46
N ASN A 109 3.06 -9.12 -16.69
CA ASN A 109 3.17 -7.70 -17.03
C ASN A 109 2.07 -6.89 -16.34
N ALA A 110 0.82 -7.37 -16.39
CA ALA A 110 -0.32 -6.78 -15.69
C ALA A 110 -0.08 -6.69 -14.17
N THR A 111 0.33 -7.80 -13.55
CA THR A 111 0.69 -7.84 -12.12
C THR A 111 1.79 -6.83 -11.78
N ARG A 112 2.83 -6.74 -12.61
CA ARG A 112 3.93 -5.78 -12.42
C ARG A 112 3.45 -4.32 -12.53
N LYS A 113 2.53 -4.03 -13.46
CA LYS A 113 1.93 -2.69 -13.65
C LYS A 113 1.16 -2.27 -12.39
N ILE A 114 0.29 -3.15 -11.90
CA ILE A 114 -0.50 -2.94 -10.66
C ILE A 114 0.42 -2.79 -9.43
N MET A 115 1.42 -3.65 -9.27
CA MET A 115 2.35 -3.58 -8.14
C MET A 115 3.09 -2.23 -8.11
N ARG A 116 3.53 -1.71 -9.27
CA ARG A 116 4.16 -0.39 -9.38
C ARG A 116 3.17 0.71 -8.99
N LYS A 117 1.92 0.62 -9.45
CA LYS A 117 0.86 1.56 -9.11
C LYS A 117 0.61 1.61 -7.60
N LEU A 118 0.41 0.46 -6.97
CA LEU A 118 0.19 0.37 -5.52
C LEU A 118 1.40 0.87 -4.72
N LYS A 119 2.62 0.55 -5.17
CA LYS A 119 3.85 1.09 -4.55
C LYS A 119 3.85 2.61 -4.52
N ASN A 120 3.48 3.24 -5.64
CA ASN A 120 3.43 4.69 -5.77
C ASN A 120 2.29 5.29 -4.94
N THR A 121 1.07 4.76 -5.07
CA THR A 121 -0.09 5.20 -4.27
C THR A 121 0.21 5.16 -2.78
N ARG A 122 0.80 4.06 -2.30
CA ARG A 122 1.22 3.93 -0.91
C ARG A 122 2.28 4.94 -0.49
N ARG A 123 3.30 5.15 -1.33
CA ARG A 123 4.37 6.12 -1.02
C ARG A 123 3.79 7.52 -0.84
N PHE A 124 2.95 7.96 -1.77
CA PHE A 124 2.34 9.29 -1.72
C PHE A 124 1.37 9.42 -0.56
N PHE A 125 0.49 8.44 -0.34
CA PHE A 125 -0.43 8.46 0.79
C PHE A 125 0.32 8.58 2.12
N ASN A 126 1.40 7.81 2.32
CA ASN A 126 2.21 7.89 3.53
C ASN A 126 2.97 9.23 3.67
N GLN A 127 3.22 9.95 2.57
CA GLN A 127 3.85 11.26 2.60
C GLN A 127 2.84 12.32 3.03
N GLU A 128 1.67 12.35 2.39
CA GLU A 128 0.61 13.32 2.68
C GLU A 128 0.01 13.11 4.07
N ARG A 129 -0.14 11.86 4.49
CA ARG A 129 -0.64 11.54 5.84
C ARG A 129 0.26 12.08 6.96
N LYS A 130 1.57 12.25 6.71
CA LYS A 130 2.47 12.86 7.71
C LYS A 130 2.16 14.33 7.97
N GLU A 131 1.50 15.01 7.02
CA GLU A 131 1.11 16.42 7.18
C GLU A 131 -0.02 16.60 8.20
N LEU A 132 -0.78 15.53 8.50
CA LEU A 132 -1.97 15.59 9.37
C LEU A 132 -1.68 15.53 10.88
N ASN A 133 -0.41 15.41 11.31
CA ASN A 133 0.00 15.35 12.73
C ASN A 133 -0.98 14.54 13.63
N GLU A 134 -1.40 13.37 13.14
CA GLU A 134 -2.45 12.58 13.81
C GLU A 134 -2.02 12.23 15.24
N SER A 135 -2.86 12.58 16.23
CA SER A 135 -2.66 12.08 17.58
C SER A 135 -2.82 10.56 17.60
N LYS A 136 -1.93 9.89 18.35
CA LYS A 136 -1.97 8.44 18.56
C LYS A 136 -3.03 8.01 19.57
N ASP A 137 -3.80 8.94 20.11
CA ASP A 137 -4.71 8.72 21.24
C ASP A 137 -5.97 7.93 20.84
N TYR A 138 -6.31 7.92 19.54
CA TYR A 138 -7.55 7.30 19.05
C TYR A 138 -7.40 5.83 18.60
N ARG A 139 -6.81 4.97 19.46
CA ARG A 139 -6.54 3.56 19.10
C ARG A 139 -7.71 2.59 19.30
N ASP A 140 -8.81 3.04 19.88
CA ASP A 140 -9.82 2.13 20.41
C ASP A 140 -10.85 1.68 19.36
N GLY A 141 -10.94 0.35 19.21
CA GLY A 141 -11.97 -0.35 18.44
C GLY A 141 -11.81 -0.27 16.93
N MET A 142 -12.19 -1.34 16.22
CA MET A 142 -12.40 -1.28 14.77
C MET A 142 -13.91 -1.19 14.53
N PRO A 143 -14.42 -0.12 13.89
CA PRO A 143 -15.84 -0.01 13.61
C PRO A 143 -16.26 -1.03 12.54
N ASP A 144 -17.52 -1.43 12.59
CA ASP A 144 -18.13 -2.41 11.69
C ASP A 144 -18.33 -1.90 10.26
N TRP A 145 -18.46 -0.58 10.10
CA TRP A 145 -18.52 0.10 8.80
C TRP A 145 -17.17 0.18 8.09
N LEU A 146 -16.05 -0.10 8.76
CA LEU A 146 -14.74 -0.07 8.12
C LEU A 146 -14.53 -1.31 7.25
N PRO A 147 -14.17 -1.16 5.95
CA PRO A 147 -13.91 -2.29 5.08
C PRO A 147 -12.82 -3.21 5.62
N ALA A 148 -13.17 -4.49 5.78
CA ALA A 148 -12.27 -5.54 6.27
C ALA A 148 -11.88 -6.49 5.13
N VAL A 149 -10.60 -6.48 4.76
CA VAL A 149 -10.04 -7.44 3.80
C VAL A 149 -9.38 -8.59 4.54
N ASN A 150 -9.80 -9.81 4.22
CA ASN A 150 -9.26 -11.00 4.84
C ASN A 150 -7.96 -11.46 4.15
N PHE A 151 -6.84 -10.81 4.50
CA PHE A 151 -5.53 -11.16 3.95
C PHE A 151 -5.03 -12.55 4.34
N VAL A 152 -5.54 -13.16 5.42
CA VAL A 152 -5.20 -14.54 5.76
C VAL A 152 -5.76 -15.49 4.69
N ASP A 153 -7.02 -15.32 4.33
CA ASP A 153 -7.68 -16.15 3.30
C ASP A 153 -7.10 -15.87 1.91
N ILE A 154 -6.67 -14.63 1.64
CA ILE A 154 -5.98 -14.30 0.39
C ILE A 154 -4.62 -15.00 0.34
N HIS A 155 -3.84 -14.87 1.41
CA HIS A 155 -2.45 -15.32 1.45
C HIS A 155 -2.27 -16.82 1.58
N PHE A 156 -3.19 -17.52 2.25
CA PHE A 156 -3.14 -18.97 2.41
C PHE A 156 -4.12 -19.71 1.50
N HIS A 157 -4.66 -19.03 0.48
CA HIS A 157 -5.50 -19.68 -0.51
C HIS A 157 -4.73 -20.80 -1.22
N ASP A 158 -5.28 -22.02 -1.17
CA ASP A 158 -4.75 -23.17 -1.90
C ASP A 158 -5.48 -23.32 -3.24
N TYR A 159 -4.85 -22.80 -4.30
CA TYR A 159 -5.32 -22.89 -5.67
C TYR A 159 -5.39 -24.33 -6.21
N LYS A 160 -4.67 -25.28 -5.59
CA LYS A 160 -4.73 -26.70 -5.99
C LYS A 160 -6.01 -27.36 -5.49
N SER A 161 -6.57 -26.91 -4.37
CA SER A 161 -7.80 -27.48 -3.80
C SER A 161 -9.05 -27.13 -4.61
N SER A 162 -9.10 -25.96 -5.25
CA SER A 162 -10.22 -25.51 -6.09
C SER A 162 -10.37 -26.27 -7.42
N ARG A 163 -9.39 -27.11 -7.81
CA ARG A 163 -9.48 -27.97 -9.00
C ARG A 163 -10.13 -29.33 -8.73
N LYS A 164 -10.46 -29.69 -7.47
CA LYS A 164 -11.12 -30.96 -7.19
C LYS A 164 -12.65 -30.85 -7.31
N VAL A 165 -13.13 -31.45 -8.40
CA VAL A 165 -14.49 -31.91 -8.73
C VAL A 165 -15.50 -30.82 -9.12
N GLY A 166 -15.53 -30.50 -10.43
CA GLY A 166 -16.78 -30.19 -11.13
C GLY A 166 -17.05 -28.75 -11.59
N SER A 167 -16.17 -27.76 -11.35
CA SER A 167 -16.46 -26.37 -11.75
C SER A 167 -15.23 -25.52 -12.05
N SER A 168 -14.60 -25.74 -13.20
CA SER A 168 -13.85 -24.71 -13.94
C SER A 168 -14.76 -24.17 -15.06
N ILE A 169 -15.39 -23.02 -14.82
CA ILE A 169 -16.23 -22.31 -15.81
C ILE A 169 -15.43 -21.89 -17.07
N TRP A 170 -14.09 -21.93 -17.02
CA TRP A 170 -13.20 -21.47 -18.08
C TRP A 170 -12.72 -22.58 -19.03
N GLU A 171 -13.09 -23.85 -18.82
CA GLU A 171 -12.61 -24.98 -19.66
C GLU A 171 -13.50 -25.29 -20.88
N LYS A 172 -14.63 -24.59 -21.08
CA LYS A 172 -15.47 -24.78 -22.27
C LYS A 172 -15.02 -23.91 -23.43
N LYS A 173 -13.91 -24.31 -24.08
CA LYS A 173 -13.55 -24.18 -25.52
C LYS A 173 -12.03 -24.12 -25.68
N ALA A 174 -11.35 -25.24 -25.46
CA ALA A 174 -10.10 -25.51 -26.15
C ALA A 174 -10.40 -26.53 -27.26
N PRO A 175 -10.00 -26.30 -28.53
CA PRO A 175 -10.13 -27.31 -29.57
C PRO A 175 -9.30 -28.53 -29.17
N THR A 176 -9.93 -29.70 -29.18
CA THR A 176 -9.27 -30.99 -28.99
C THR A 176 -8.28 -31.24 -30.13
N LEU A 177 -7.07 -30.69 -30.01
CA LEU A 177 -5.93 -31.09 -30.83
C LEU A 177 -5.25 -32.25 -30.10
N LEU A 178 -5.24 -33.41 -30.77
CA LEU A 178 -4.52 -34.62 -30.38
C LEU A 178 -3.03 -34.31 -30.23
N LEU A 179 -2.59 -33.96 -29.02
CA LEU A 179 -1.17 -33.79 -28.68
C LEU A 179 -0.62 -35.09 -28.12
N SER A 180 0.46 -35.54 -28.74
CA SER A 180 1.28 -36.71 -28.40
C SER A 180 1.60 -36.80 -26.90
N SER A 181 1.55 -38.04 -26.39
CA SER A 181 1.79 -38.47 -25.00
C SER A 181 3.13 -38.00 -24.41
N ASP A 182 4.10 -37.66 -25.25
CA ASP A 182 5.44 -37.26 -24.81
C ASP A 182 5.51 -35.79 -24.35
N SER A 183 4.52 -34.96 -24.71
CA SER A 183 4.43 -33.57 -24.26
C SER A 183 3.82 -33.43 -22.85
N ALA A 184 3.01 -34.39 -22.41
CA ALA A 184 2.30 -34.35 -21.13
C ALA A 184 3.22 -34.52 -19.91
N ILE A 185 4.34 -35.23 -20.07
CA ILE A 185 5.30 -35.53 -18.99
C ILE A 185 6.14 -34.27 -18.63
N SER A 186 6.32 -33.34 -19.56
CA SER A 186 7.00 -32.06 -19.32
C SER A 186 6.18 -31.09 -18.46
N TRP A 187 4.84 -31.08 -18.64
CA TRP A 187 3.94 -30.24 -17.86
C TRP A 187 3.87 -30.63 -16.38
N ALA A 188 3.90 -31.93 -16.09
CA ALA A 188 3.87 -32.42 -14.71
C ALA A 188 5.12 -32.01 -13.91
N LYS A 189 6.30 -31.96 -14.53
CA LYS A 189 7.56 -31.55 -13.88
C LYS A 189 7.65 -30.03 -13.63
N LEU A 190 6.96 -29.21 -14.42
CA LEU A 190 6.84 -27.75 -14.20
C LEU A 190 5.84 -27.38 -13.09
N LEU A 191 4.86 -28.23 -12.80
CA LEU A 191 3.83 -28.03 -11.77
C LEU A 191 4.27 -28.37 -10.34
N HIS A 192 5.44 -29.00 -10.17
CA HIS A 192 5.96 -29.43 -8.88
C HIS A 192 6.74 -28.35 -8.10
N ASN A 193 7.04 -27.20 -8.72
CA ASN A 193 7.77 -26.12 -8.06
C ASN A 193 6.86 -25.04 -7.47
N GLY A 194 5.90 -25.39 -6.61
CA GLY A 194 5.27 -24.50 -5.59
C GLY A 194 4.66 -23.13 -5.99
N ASP A 195 4.84 -22.67 -7.22
CA ASP A 195 4.36 -21.42 -7.78
C ASP A 195 3.12 -21.80 -8.59
N GLY A 196 1.94 -21.35 -8.15
CA GLY A 196 0.73 -21.44 -8.95
C GLY A 196 0.95 -20.82 -10.34
N ALA A 197 0.13 -21.22 -11.32
CA ALA A 197 0.16 -20.54 -12.60
C ALA A 197 -0.10 -19.03 -12.33
N PRO A 198 0.70 -18.10 -12.88
CA PRO A 198 0.50 -16.67 -12.66
C PRO A 198 -0.91 -16.17 -13.01
N GLU A 199 -1.59 -16.90 -13.88
CA GLU A 199 -3.00 -16.73 -14.24
C GLU A 199 -3.94 -17.01 -13.06
N ASP A 200 -3.78 -18.13 -12.34
CA ASP A 200 -4.62 -18.50 -11.20
C ASP A 200 -4.49 -17.47 -10.06
N ASP A 201 -3.25 -17.06 -9.77
CA ASP A 201 -2.97 -16.01 -8.79
C ASP A 201 -3.64 -14.68 -9.18
N PHE A 202 -3.50 -14.29 -10.45
CA PHE A 202 -4.08 -13.05 -10.96
C PHE A 202 -5.60 -13.08 -10.91
N ALA A 203 -6.23 -14.15 -11.40
CA ALA A 203 -7.69 -14.35 -11.40
C ALA A 203 -8.30 -14.33 -10.01
N TYR A 204 -7.56 -14.80 -9.00
CA TYR A 204 -8.02 -14.77 -7.63
C TYR A 204 -7.78 -13.42 -6.94
N GLN A 205 -6.61 -12.81 -7.15
CA GLN A 205 -6.22 -11.60 -6.44
C GLN A 205 -6.89 -10.34 -7.00
N MET A 206 -7.01 -10.22 -8.33
CA MET A 206 -7.47 -8.96 -8.95
C MET A 206 -8.90 -8.57 -8.58
N PRO A 207 -9.91 -9.46 -8.60
CA PRO A 207 -11.27 -9.09 -8.20
C PRO A 207 -11.34 -8.60 -6.74
N ARG A 208 -10.52 -9.18 -5.85
CA ARG A 208 -10.45 -8.81 -4.44
C ARG A 208 -9.75 -7.47 -4.24
N LEU A 209 -8.66 -7.23 -4.97
CA LEU A 209 -7.99 -5.93 -4.99
C LEU A 209 -8.97 -4.85 -5.47
N TYR A 210 -9.59 -5.06 -6.63
CA TYR A 210 -10.59 -4.14 -7.19
C TYR A 210 -11.68 -3.80 -6.18
N LYS A 211 -12.31 -4.82 -5.59
CA LYS A 211 -13.35 -4.65 -4.58
C LYS A 211 -12.85 -3.80 -3.40
N SER A 212 -11.69 -4.14 -2.82
CA SER A 212 -11.16 -3.41 -1.67
C SER A 212 -10.80 -1.95 -1.99
N LEU A 213 -10.33 -1.65 -3.21
CA LEU A 213 -10.08 -0.27 -3.64
C LEU A 213 -11.39 0.51 -3.81
N LYS A 214 -12.43 -0.12 -4.37
CA LYS A 214 -13.78 0.48 -4.50
C LYS A 214 -14.43 0.75 -3.14
N GLU A 215 -14.33 -0.17 -2.19
CA GLU A 215 -14.83 0.03 -0.83
C GLU A 215 -14.20 1.27 -0.17
N TYR A 216 -12.87 1.41 -0.27
CA TYR A 216 -12.21 2.61 0.25
C TYR A 216 -12.55 3.86 -0.57
N TYR A 217 -12.71 3.77 -1.88
CA TYR A 217 -13.13 4.92 -2.69
C TYR A 217 -14.48 5.50 -2.21
N VAL A 218 -15.48 4.64 -2.00
CA VAL A 218 -16.79 5.06 -1.45
C VAL A 218 -16.64 5.61 -0.03
N LEU A 219 -15.84 4.96 0.82
CA LEU A 219 -15.61 5.42 2.18
C LEU A 219 -14.95 6.82 2.22
N PHE A 220 -13.97 7.08 1.36
CA PHE A 220 -13.34 8.40 1.26
C PHE A 220 -14.29 9.47 0.69
N GLN A 221 -15.24 9.10 -0.18
CA GLN A 221 -16.31 10.01 -0.61
C GLN A 221 -17.19 10.40 0.57
N LYS A 222 -17.67 9.42 1.35
CA LYS A 222 -18.44 9.71 2.58
C LYS A 222 -17.65 10.55 3.58
N LEU A 223 -16.37 10.20 3.80
CA LEU A 223 -15.51 10.91 4.74
C LEU A 223 -15.30 12.39 4.34
N ARG A 224 -15.23 12.67 3.03
CA ARG A 224 -15.14 14.03 2.48
C ARG A 224 -16.37 14.86 2.84
N ASP A 225 -17.54 14.24 2.81
CA ASP A 225 -18.84 14.90 2.93
C ASP A 225 -19.31 14.97 4.40
N VAL A 226 -18.48 14.54 5.37
CA VAL A 226 -18.76 14.68 6.81
C VAL A 226 -18.79 16.16 7.20
N GLU A 227 -19.92 16.58 7.76
CA GLU A 227 -20.08 17.87 8.44
C GLU A 227 -19.43 17.79 9.81
N VAL A 228 -18.59 18.77 10.12
CA VAL A 228 -17.93 18.83 11.42
C VAL A 228 -18.30 20.14 12.08
N ASP A 229 -18.93 20.02 13.25
CA ASP A 229 -19.35 21.15 14.05
C ASP A 229 -18.15 21.69 14.83
N PHE A 230 -17.80 22.95 14.57
CA PHE A 230 -16.67 23.63 15.18
C PHE A 230 -17.06 25.05 15.60
N PRO A 231 -17.25 25.30 16.90
CA PRO A 231 -17.38 26.66 17.39
C PRO A 231 -16.04 27.42 17.40
N ASP A 232 -14.88 26.73 17.35
CA ASP A 232 -13.56 27.35 17.54
C ASP A 232 -12.69 27.41 16.26
N ASP A 233 -12.01 28.55 16.06
CA ASP A 233 -11.15 28.91 14.91
C ASP A 233 -9.85 28.06 14.68
N PRO A 234 -9.17 27.44 15.68
CA PRO A 234 -7.87 26.80 15.46
C PRO A 234 -7.94 25.50 14.63
N PHE A 235 -9.13 24.99 14.33
CA PHE A 235 -9.31 23.75 13.56
C PHE A 235 -9.29 23.95 12.04
N SER A 236 -9.29 25.19 11.55
CA SER A 236 -9.26 25.52 10.12
C SER A 236 -8.06 24.94 9.38
N ILE A 237 -6.87 24.96 10.01
CA ILE A 237 -5.63 24.38 9.46
C ILE A 237 -5.78 22.87 9.25
N TYR A 238 -6.29 22.16 10.27
CA TYR A 238 -6.52 20.73 10.18
C TYR A 238 -7.55 20.40 9.10
N LYS A 239 -8.68 21.13 9.06
CA LYS A 239 -9.74 20.94 8.07
C LYS A 239 -9.20 21.05 6.64
N ASN A 240 -8.34 22.03 6.37
CA ASN A 240 -7.71 22.20 5.06
C ASN A 240 -6.75 21.04 4.71
N ALA A 241 -5.90 20.63 5.66
CA ALA A 241 -4.98 19.50 5.48
C ALA A 241 -5.73 18.18 5.25
N ARG A 242 -6.80 17.96 6.02
CA ARG A 242 -7.73 16.82 5.88
C ARG A 242 -8.35 16.78 4.50
N GLN A 243 -8.94 17.88 4.05
CA GLN A 243 -9.58 17.97 2.74
C GLN A 243 -8.59 17.70 1.60
N LYS A 244 -7.38 18.26 1.71
CA LYS A 244 -6.27 18.00 0.78
C LYS A 244 -5.92 16.52 0.73
N LEU A 245 -5.72 15.85 1.87
CA LEU A 245 -5.41 14.41 1.91
C LEU A 245 -6.55 13.58 1.31
N ILE A 246 -7.81 13.85 1.68
CA ILE A 246 -8.98 13.10 1.19
C ILE A 246 -9.09 13.22 -0.33
N ASN A 247 -9.01 14.44 -0.87
CA ASN A 247 -9.07 14.67 -2.32
C ASN A 247 -7.91 13.98 -3.04
N ALA A 248 -6.70 14.08 -2.51
CA ALA A 248 -5.53 13.42 -3.10
C ALA A 248 -5.62 11.89 -3.03
N SER A 249 -6.24 11.35 -1.97
CA SER A 249 -6.52 9.92 -1.81
C SER A 249 -7.58 9.43 -2.81
N LEU A 250 -8.66 10.19 -2.99
CA LEU A 250 -9.72 9.89 -3.97
C LEU A 250 -9.17 9.84 -5.40
N GLN A 251 -8.37 10.83 -5.80
CA GLN A 251 -7.76 10.87 -7.13
C GLN A 251 -6.84 9.66 -7.37
N ARG A 252 -6.05 9.27 -6.37
CA ARG A 252 -5.18 8.09 -6.49
C ARG A 252 -5.95 6.78 -6.48
N LEU A 253 -7.00 6.67 -5.67
CA LEU A 253 -7.90 5.52 -5.68
C LEU A 253 -8.54 5.35 -7.05
N TYR A 254 -9.11 6.42 -7.61
CA TYR A 254 -9.68 6.42 -8.97
C TYR A 254 -8.66 5.91 -9.99
N SER A 255 -7.45 6.48 -9.98
CA SER A 255 -6.39 6.08 -10.91
C SER A 255 -5.85 4.66 -10.66
N SER A 256 -5.84 4.17 -9.42
CA SER A 256 -5.49 2.78 -9.08
C SER A 256 -6.58 1.79 -9.51
N ILE A 257 -7.84 2.16 -9.39
CA ILE A 257 -8.98 1.35 -9.86
C ILE A 257 -8.95 1.23 -11.38
N ALA A 258 -8.71 2.34 -12.09
CA ALA A 258 -8.56 2.33 -13.55
C ALA A 258 -7.43 1.39 -13.99
N GLU A 259 -6.26 1.48 -13.36
CA GLU A 259 -5.11 0.63 -13.63
C GLU A 259 -5.39 -0.87 -13.44
N VAL A 260 -6.10 -1.23 -12.36
CA VAL A 260 -6.54 -2.62 -12.12
C VAL A 260 -7.54 -3.06 -13.18
N THR A 261 -8.49 -2.19 -13.53
CA THR A 261 -9.52 -2.46 -14.55
C THR A 261 -8.90 -2.71 -15.92
N GLU A 262 -8.03 -1.80 -16.39
CA GLU A 262 -7.27 -1.95 -17.63
C GLU A 262 -6.46 -3.25 -17.66
N SER A 263 -5.81 -3.58 -16.53
CA SER A 263 -4.99 -4.78 -16.41
C SER A 263 -5.83 -6.07 -16.45
N MET A 264 -7.06 -6.05 -15.93
CA MET A 264 -8.01 -7.16 -16.02
C MET A 264 -8.54 -7.30 -17.45
N THR A 265 -8.98 -6.20 -18.08
CA THR A 265 -9.45 -6.18 -19.46
C THR A 265 -8.36 -6.66 -20.44
N ALA A 266 -7.09 -6.27 -20.22
CA ALA A 266 -5.97 -6.66 -21.08
C ALA A 266 -5.69 -8.17 -21.09
N VAL A 267 -6.20 -8.92 -20.11
CA VAL A 267 -6.13 -10.39 -20.05
C VAL A 267 -7.51 -11.04 -20.22
N ASN A 268 -8.49 -10.31 -20.76
CA ASN A 268 -9.86 -10.75 -21.00
C ASN A 268 -10.57 -11.26 -19.72
N MET A 269 -10.32 -10.61 -18.59
CA MET A 269 -10.96 -10.94 -17.31
C MET A 269 -12.13 -10.01 -17.02
N ASP A 270 -13.26 -10.61 -16.64
CA ASP A 270 -14.45 -9.86 -16.27
C ASP A 270 -14.23 -9.01 -15.01
N ILE A 271 -14.73 -7.78 -15.05
CA ILE A 271 -14.69 -6.87 -13.92
C ILE A 271 -15.82 -7.25 -12.96
N PRO A 272 -15.55 -7.58 -11.69
CA PRO A 272 -16.59 -7.96 -10.75
C PRO A 272 -17.55 -6.80 -10.51
N ASN A 273 -18.85 -7.10 -10.48
CA ASN A 273 -19.85 -6.11 -10.07
C ASN A 273 -19.58 -5.64 -8.63
N PHE A 274 -19.67 -4.33 -8.41
CA PHE A 274 -19.46 -3.71 -7.11
C PHE A 274 -20.77 -3.14 -6.59
N ASP A 275 -21.28 -3.75 -5.53
CA ASP A 275 -22.54 -3.39 -4.89
C ASP A 275 -22.29 -2.61 -3.60
N ILE A 276 -22.65 -1.33 -3.62
CA ILE A 276 -22.49 -0.39 -2.50
C ILE A 276 -23.38 -0.81 -1.32
N SER A 277 -24.54 -1.43 -1.57
CA SER A 277 -25.50 -1.81 -0.52
C SER A 277 -24.94 -2.88 0.43
N LYS A 278 -23.91 -3.62 0.02
CA LYS A 278 -23.21 -4.60 0.87
C LYS A 278 -22.27 -3.95 1.89
N MET A 279 -21.99 -2.67 1.74
CA MET A 279 -21.23 -1.92 2.73
C MET A 279 -22.16 -1.45 3.84
N LYS A 280 -21.77 -1.69 5.10
CA LYS A 280 -22.51 -1.26 6.30
C LYS A 280 -22.32 0.23 6.59
N LEU A 281 -22.67 1.08 5.62
CA LEU A 281 -22.43 2.53 5.70
C LEU A 281 -23.63 3.31 6.26
N GLU A 282 -24.71 2.62 6.65
CA GLU A 282 -25.85 3.26 7.34
C GLU A 282 -25.43 3.89 8.67
N ASN A 283 -24.51 3.25 9.39
CA ASN A 283 -24.04 3.69 10.71
C ASN A 283 -22.83 4.65 10.64
N PHE A 284 -22.48 5.12 9.45
CA PHE A 284 -21.36 6.04 9.29
C PHE A 284 -21.76 7.46 9.72
N PRO A 285 -21.13 8.05 10.74
CA PRO A 285 -21.57 9.33 11.30
C PRO A 285 -21.23 10.48 10.36
N MET A 286 -22.27 11.16 9.84
CA MET A 286 -22.14 12.27 8.89
C MET A 286 -22.03 13.65 9.55
N LYS A 287 -22.48 13.77 10.80
CA LYS A 287 -22.38 14.99 11.62
C LYS A 287 -21.64 14.63 12.89
N VAL A 288 -20.47 15.21 13.10
CA VAL A 288 -19.58 14.87 14.20
C VAL A 288 -18.96 16.11 14.83
N ASP A 289 -18.58 16.00 16.10
CA ASP A 289 -17.71 16.98 16.73
C ASP A 289 -16.24 16.81 16.29
N ALA A 290 -15.40 17.74 16.74
CA ALA A 290 -13.95 17.73 16.51
C ALA A 290 -13.28 16.39 16.87
N THR A 291 -13.60 15.87 18.05
CA THR A 291 -12.97 14.68 18.63
C THR A 291 -13.32 13.43 17.85
N GLN A 292 -14.59 13.27 17.50
CA GLN A 292 -15.10 12.16 16.72
C GLN A 292 -14.62 12.24 15.27
N CYS A 293 -14.48 13.45 14.70
CA CYS A 293 -13.83 13.66 13.39
C CYS A 293 -12.39 13.12 13.39
N LEU A 294 -11.55 13.55 14.35
CA LEU A 294 -10.17 13.07 14.48
C LEU A 294 -10.09 11.54 14.64
N LYS A 295 -11.00 10.98 15.44
CA LYS A 295 -11.09 9.53 15.66
C LYS A 295 -11.44 8.79 14.36
N ASN A 296 -12.46 9.25 13.63
CA ASN A 296 -12.89 8.65 12.38
C ASN A 296 -11.77 8.74 11.32
N ASP A 297 -11.16 9.90 11.16
CA ASP A 297 -10.07 10.14 10.23
C ASP A 297 -8.88 9.21 10.53
N TYR A 298 -8.45 9.11 11.79
CA TYR A 298 -7.38 8.21 12.21
C TYR A 298 -7.69 6.75 11.84
N ILE A 299 -8.90 6.27 12.14
CA ILE A 299 -9.32 4.90 11.85
C ILE A 299 -9.30 4.64 10.35
N VAL A 300 -9.91 5.52 9.54
CA VAL A 300 -9.98 5.36 8.08
C VAL A 300 -8.59 5.41 7.45
N PHE A 301 -7.77 6.42 7.80
CA PHE A 301 -6.43 6.58 7.22
C PHE A 301 -5.49 5.45 7.65
N ARG A 302 -5.62 4.95 8.88
CA ARG A 302 -4.90 3.75 9.34
C ARG A 302 -5.37 2.51 8.59
N GLY A 303 -6.67 2.31 8.43
CA GLY A 303 -7.26 1.21 7.67
C GLY A 303 -6.74 1.18 6.24
N TYR A 304 -6.80 2.33 5.54
CA TYR A 304 -6.35 2.45 4.17
C TYR A 304 -4.83 2.25 4.02
N GLY A 305 -4.03 2.81 4.94
CA GLY A 305 -2.59 2.57 4.98
C GLY A 305 -2.25 1.09 5.18
N ASN A 306 -3.01 0.38 6.02
CA ASN A 306 -2.85 -1.06 6.20
C ASN A 306 -3.24 -1.85 4.95
N LEU A 307 -4.35 -1.48 4.29
CA LEU A 307 -4.79 -2.07 3.03
C LEU A 307 -3.67 -2.01 1.98
N LEU A 308 -3.15 -0.80 1.71
CA LEU A 308 -2.10 -0.58 0.71
C LEU A 308 -0.81 -1.34 1.05
N ASN A 309 -0.46 -1.42 2.33
CA ASN A 309 0.69 -2.19 2.77
C ASN A 309 0.50 -3.69 2.52
N ASN A 310 -0.62 -4.26 2.94
CA ASN A 310 -0.86 -5.69 2.81
C ASN A 310 -0.91 -6.10 1.35
N TRP A 311 -1.63 -5.39 0.48
CA TRP A 311 -1.62 -5.66 -0.96
C TRP A 311 -0.24 -5.54 -1.58
N TYR A 312 0.54 -4.52 -1.19
CA TYR A 312 1.90 -4.39 -1.66
C TYR A 312 2.78 -5.59 -1.27
N TYR A 313 2.66 -6.08 -0.03
CA TYR A 313 3.40 -7.25 0.42
C TYR A 313 2.90 -8.53 -0.22
N GLU A 314 1.60 -8.67 -0.44
CA GLU A 314 1.02 -9.81 -1.15
C GLU A 314 1.61 -9.97 -2.55
N PHE A 315 1.77 -8.88 -3.31
CA PHE A 315 2.41 -8.94 -4.63
C PHE A 315 3.93 -9.06 -4.57
N ARG A 316 4.57 -8.52 -3.51
CA ARG A 316 6.03 -8.44 -3.42
C ARG A 316 6.68 -9.70 -2.83
N CYS A 317 5.97 -10.42 -1.97
CA CYS A 317 6.50 -11.52 -1.18
C CYS A 317 6.03 -12.86 -1.75
N PRO A 318 6.73 -13.42 -2.77
CA PRO A 318 6.39 -14.72 -3.32
C PRO A 318 6.56 -15.81 -2.25
N ARG A 319 5.65 -16.78 -2.26
CA ARG A 319 5.56 -17.88 -1.28
C ARG A 319 6.75 -18.85 -1.30
N SER A 320 7.59 -18.83 -2.34
CA SER A 320 8.46 -19.95 -2.70
C SER A 320 9.98 -19.69 -2.65
N LYS A 321 10.48 -18.56 -2.12
CA LYS A 321 11.92 -18.21 -2.24
C LYS A 321 12.53 -17.65 -0.97
N LYS A 322 13.87 -17.81 -0.81
CA LYS A 322 14.71 -17.21 0.24
C LYS A 322 14.21 -15.81 0.61
N VAL A 323 13.48 -15.74 1.70
CA VAL A 323 12.58 -14.63 1.99
C VAL A 323 13.39 -13.48 2.58
N ASN A 324 13.28 -12.28 2.00
CA ASN A 324 13.78 -11.07 2.67
C ASN A 324 13.14 -10.96 4.06
N LYS A 325 13.90 -10.56 5.10
CA LYS A 325 13.42 -10.36 6.47
C LYS A 325 12.03 -9.69 6.57
N ARG A 326 11.73 -8.72 5.68
CA ARG A 326 10.42 -8.04 5.64
C ARG A 326 9.27 -8.94 5.18
N CYS A 327 9.52 -9.83 4.23
CA CYS A 327 8.52 -10.77 3.74
C CYS A 327 8.29 -11.89 4.76
N ALA A 328 9.34 -12.35 5.45
CA ALA A 328 9.23 -13.35 6.52
C ALA A 328 8.37 -12.80 7.67
N ALA A 329 8.60 -11.55 8.09
CA ALA A 329 7.79 -10.91 9.12
C ALA A 329 6.32 -10.68 8.68
N TYR A 330 6.06 -10.47 7.38
CA TYR A 330 4.70 -10.35 6.86
C TYR A 330 3.97 -11.71 6.92
N GLU A 331 4.65 -12.77 6.49
CA GLU A 331 4.12 -14.13 6.52
C GLU A 331 3.88 -14.62 7.96
N GLU A 332 4.83 -14.40 8.88
CA GLU A 332 4.70 -14.71 10.30
C GLU A 332 3.46 -14.02 10.91
N LYS A 333 3.26 -12.73 10.60
CA LYS A 333 2.08 -11.98 11.05
C LYS A 333 0.77 -12.54 10.50
N LEU A 334 0.76 -13.04 9.27
CA LEU A 334 -0.43 -13.68 8.70
C LEU A 334 -0.67 -15.06 9.29
N GLN A 335 0.39 -15.80 9.57
CA GLN A 335 0.33 -17.10 10.24
C GLN A 335 -0.23 -16.96 11.66
N GLU A 336 0.27 -16.00 12.45
CA GLU A 336 -0.27 -15.68 13.78
C GLU A 336 -1.77 -15.34 13.73
N LYS A 337 -2.21 -14.57 12.73
CA LYS A 337 -3.63 -14.26 12.51
C LYS A 337 -4.45 -15.48 12.10
N LYS A 338 -3.86 -16.43 11.36
CA LYS A 338 -4.51 -17.69 10.99
C LYS A 338 -4.71 -18.56 12.22
N ASP A 339 -3.68 -18.69 13.06
CA ASP A 339 -3.69 -19.55 14.24
C ASP A 339 -4.61 -18.99 15.33
N SER A 340 -4.65 -17.67 15.51
CA SER A 340 -5.59 -17.03 16.46
C SER A 340 -7.07 -17.15 16.06
N ARG A 341 -7.37 -17.40 14.78
CA ARG A 341 -8.74 -17.63 14.29
C ARG A 341 -9.19 -19.08 14.41
N ARG A 342 -8.26 -20.02 14.56
CA ARG A 342 -8.65 -21.41 14.80
C ARG A 342 -9.40 -21.43 16.13
N PRO A 343 -10.65 -21.92 16.16
CA PRO A 343 -11.33 -22.11 17.43
C PRO A 343 -10.38 -22.93 18.30
N LYS A 344 -10.04 -22.41 19.48
CA LYS A 344 -9.37 -23.20 20.51
C LYS A 344 -10.34 -24.33 20.81
N ASN A 345 -10.19 -25.45 20.11
CA ASN A 345 -10.96 -26.63 20.41
C ASN A 345 -10.79 -26.87 21.90
N LYS A 346 -11.94 -26.93 22.55
CA LYS A 346 -12.17 -27.24 23.96
C LYS A 346 -11.03 -28.13 24.48
N MET A 347 -10.08 -27.54 25.21
CA MET A 347 -9.49 -28.29 26.32
C MET A 347 -10.58 -28.30 27.38
N SER A 348 -11.41 -29.34 27.26
CA SER A 348 -12.17 -29.89 28.38
C SER A 348 -11.22 -30.30 29.48
#